data_AF-A0A1M6G176-F1
#
_entry.id   AF-A0A1M6G176-F1
#
_cell.length_a   1.000
_cell.length_b   1.000
_cell.length_c   1.000
_cell.angle_alpha   90.00
_cell.angle_beta   90.00
_cell.angle_gamma   90.00
#
_symmetry.space_group_name_H-M   'P 1'
#
loop_
_entity.id
_entity.type
_entity.pdbx_description
1 polymer ?
#
loop_
_entity_poly.entity_id
_entity_poly.type
_entity_poly.pdbx_seq_one_letter_code
_entity_poly.pdbx_strand_id
1 'polypeptide(L)'
;MPDETEGPFPGDGSNGVNVLDDSGIVRSDIRSSFGSTTVAAEGVPLTIRLTVRDASTGRALVGAAVYVWHCDRVGGYSLYSAGLEDVNYLRGVQATDDTGTVTFTSIYPGCYPGRWPHVHFEVYSDVPNAISAGPIVKTSQLALTQEASDAVYATGGYGQSVGNLARLTLATDSEFGNDGGIHQLASMSGSASEGYTAALTIGV
;
A
#
# COMPACT_ATOMS: atom_id res chain seq x y z
N MET A 1 -0.99 15.47 6.98
CA MET A 1 -0.29 14.42 6.20
C MET A 1 -0.15 14.93 4.79
N PRO A 2 1.05 14.90 4.20
CA PRO A 2 1.25 15.33 2.82
C PRO A 2 0.36 14.56 1.83
N ASP A 3 0.06 15.18 0.68
CA ASP A 3 -0.44 14.47 -0.50
C ASP A 3 0.76 13.94 -1.27
N GLU A 4 0.65 12.73 -1.82
CA GLU A 4 1.67 12.17 -2.71
C GLU A 4 1.09 11.85 -4.07
N THR A 5 1.98 11.47 -4.98
CA THR A 5 1.57 10.94 -6.27
C THR A 5 0.97 9.54 -6.14
N GLU A 6 0.00 9.25 -7.01
CA GLU A 6 -0.46 7.87 -7.30
C GLU A 6 0.70 6.98 -7.83
N GLY A 7 1.75 7.60 -8.36
CA GLY A 7 2.77 6.87 -9.12
C GLY A 7 2.18 6.21 -10.38
N PRO A 8 2.99 5.45 -11.13
CA PRO A 8 2.56 4.94 -12.43
C PRO A 8 1.76 3.64 -12.37
N PHE A 9 1.37 3.14 -11.18
CA PHE A 9 0.78 1.80 -11.02
C PHE A 9 -0.54 1.70 -10.20
N PRO A 10 -1.44 2.70 -10.23
CA PRO A 10 -2.62 2.73 -9.37
C PRO A 10 -3.64 1.64 -9.71
N GLY A 11 -3.90 1.33 -10.97
CA GLY A 11 -4.93 0.37 -11.37
C GLY A 11 -6.35 0.90 -11.12
N ASP A 12 -6.52 2.22 -11.13
CA ASP A 12 -7.78 2.95 -10.89
C ASP A 12 -8.39 3.52 -12.19
N GLY A 13 -7.75 3.27 -13.34
CA GLY A 13 -8.13 3.79 -14.65
C GLY A 13 -7.44 5.08 -15.05
N SER A 14 -6.73 5.78 -14.16
CA SER A 14 -6.09 7.08 -14.46
C SER A 14 -5.03 6.99 -15.58
N ASN A 15 -4.41 5.81 -15.71
CA ASN A 15 -3.39 5.50 -16.70
C ASN A 15 -3.77 4.38 -17.69
N GLY A 16 -5.07 4.06 -17.79
CA GLY A 16 -5.62 3.09 -18.74
C GLY A 16 -5.80 1.66 -18.22
N VAL A 17 -5.16 1.29 -17.10
CA VAL A 17 -5.43 0.02 -16.39
C VAL A 17 -6.38 0.31 -15.23
N ASN A 18 -7.49 -0.43 -15.15
CA ASN A 18 -8.47 -0.32 -14.07
C ASN A 18 -8.81 -1.70 -13.51
N VAL A 19 -8.80 -1.83 -12.19
CA VAL A 19 -9.23 -3.01 -11.43
C VAL A 19 -10.27 -2.67 -10.37
N LEU A 20 -10.64 -1.39 -10.23
CA LEU A 20 -11.58 -0.94 -9.20
C LEU A 20 -13.03 -1.35 -9.49
N ASP A 21 -13.37 -1.62 -10.75
CA ASP A 21 -14.69 -2.13 -11.15
C ASP A 21 -14.76 -3.67 -11.21
N ASP A 22 -13.64 -4.36 -10.99
CA ASP A 22 -13.59 -5.82 -11.01
C ASP A 22 -14.25 -6.44 -9.77
N SER A 23 -15.05 -7.48 -10.00
CA SER A 23 -15.61 -8.28 -8.92
C SER A 23 -14.52 -8.92 -8.08
N GLY A 24 -14.46 -8.57 -6.80
CA GLY A 24 -13.48 -9.11 -5.85
C GLY A 24 -12.49 -8.09 -5.31
N ILE A 25 -12.43 -6.87 -5.86
CA ILE A 25 -11.52 -5.82 -5.37
C ILE A 25 -11.85 -5.34 -3.95
N VAL A 26 -13.12 -5.42 -3.52
CA VAL A 26 -13.51 -5.10 -2.14
C VAL A 26 -13.19 -6.30 -1.25
N ARG A 27 -12.05 -6.25 -0.54
CA ARG A 27 -11.46 -7.39 0.16
C ARG A 27 -10.45 -6.95 1.23
N SER A 28 -10.30 -7.76 2.28
CA SER A 28 -9.32 -7.52 3.35
C SER A 28 -7.99 -8.27 3.14
N ASP A 29 -8.02 -9.53 2.70
CA ASP A 29 -6.80 -10.28 2.36
C ASP A 29 -6.46 -10.03 0.90
N ILE A 30 -5.38 -9.31 0.63
CA ILE A 30 -4.95 -8.91 -0.72
C ILE A 30 -3.83 -9.78 -1.27
N ARG A 31 -3.41 -10.86 -0.58
CA ARG A 31 -2.23 -11.64 -0.99
C ARG A 31 -2.43 -12.41 -2.29
N SER A 32 -3.68 -12.80 -2.60
CA SER A 32 -4.01 -13.54 -3.82
C SER A 32 -4.62 -12.66 -4.89
N SER A 33 -4.43 -13.03 -6.15
CA SER A 33 -5.23 -12.53 -7.25
C SER A 33 -6.70 -12.96 -7.10
N PHE A 34 -7.57 -12.35 -7.88
CA PHE A 34 -9.01 -12.57 -7.90
C PHE A 34 -9.55 -12.56 -9.34
N GLY A 35 -10.81 -12.97 -9.49
CA GLY A 35 -11.42 -13.15 -10.81
C GLY A 35 -10.92 -14.43 -11.47
N SER A 36 -10.25 -14.29 -12.62
CA SER A 36 -9.80 -15.40 -13.47
C SER A 36 -8.52 -16.09 -13.01
N THR A 37 -7.77 -15.48 -12.10
CA THR A 37 -6.50 -15.98 -11.58
C THR A 37 -6.52 -16.09 -10.06
N THR A 38 -5.81 -17.09 -9.52
CA THR A 38 -5.69 -17.35 -8.08
C THR A 38 -4.24 -17.24 -7.60
N VAL A 39 -3.33 -16.72 -8.44
CA VAL A 39 -1.90 -16.58 -8.11
C VAL A 39 -1.73 -15.71 -6.87
N ALA A 40 -0.97 -16.19 -5.90
CA ALA A 40 -0.69 -15.47 -4.66
C ALA A 40 0.75 -14.94 -4.62
N ALA A 41 0.89 -13.70 -4.16
CA ALA A 41 2.18 -13.12 -3.88
C ALA A 41 2.79 -13.77 -2.62
N GLU A 42 4.06 -14.14 -2.74
CA GLU A 42 4.85 -14.64 -1.63
C GLU A 42 5.57 -13.49 -0.92
N GLY A 43 5.79 -13.62 0.39
CA GLY A 43 6.57 -12.66 1.17
C GLY A 43 6.35 -12.80 2.68
N VAL A 44 7.08 -12.01 3.46
CA VAL A 44 6.87 -11.92 4.91
C VAL A 44 5.47 -11.34 5.17
N PRO A 45 4.65 -11.92 6.07
CA PRO A 45 3.31 -11.39 6.34
C PRO A 45 3.32 -9.93 6.81
N LEU A 46 2.39 -9.13 6.29
CA LEU A 46 2.20 -7.75 6.69
C LEU A 46 0.71 -7.48 6.93
N THR A 47 0.37 -6.95 8.10
CA THR A 47 -0.93 -6.35 8.36
C THR A 47 -0.84 -4.85 8.16
N ILE A 48 -1.64 -4.29 7.26
CA ILE A 48 -1.68 -2.85 7.00
C ILE A 48 -2.90 -2.27 7.70
N ARG A 49 -2.71 -1.28 8.57
CA ARG A 49 -3.78 -0.64 9.34
C ARG A 49 -3.79 0.86 9.11
N LEU A 50 -4.82 1.36 8.44
CA LEU A 50 -4.94 2.79 8.11
C LEU A 50 -6.16 3.36 8.83
N THR A 51 -5.95 4.38 9.66
CA THR A 51 -7.01 5.06 10.40
C THR A 51 -7.27 6.43 9.80
N VAL A 52 -8.44 6.61 9.18
CA VAL A 52 -8.84 7.84 8.51
C VAL A 52 -9.60 8.75 9.47
N ARG A 53 -9.15 10.00 9.57
CA ARG A 53 -9.73 11.04 10.42
C ARG A 53 -9.92 12.32 9.66
N ASP A 54 -10.98 13.05 10.01
CA ASP A 54 -11.17 14.43 9.59
C ASP A 54 -10.08 15.30 10.23
N ALA A 55 -9.30 16.00 9.41
CA ALA A 55 -8.15 16.78 9.86
C ALA A 55 -8.55 18.00 10.72
N SER A 56 -9.79 18.50 10.60
CA SER A 56 -10.26 19.68 11.31
C SER A 56 -10.84 19.35 12.70
N THR A 57 -11.50 18.19 12.82
CA THR A 57 -12.22 17.78 14.03
C THR A 57 -11.55 16.62 14.76
N GLY A 58 -10.64 15.90 14.12
CA GLY A 58 -10.00 14.69 14.63
C GLY A 58 -10.93 13.46 14.71
N ARG A 59 -12.19 13.60 14.26
CA ARG A 59 -13.18 12.52 14.31
C ARG A 59 -12.84 11.42 13.32
N ALA A 60 -13.12 10.18 13.71
CA ALA A 60 -13.01 9.04 12.81
C ALA A 60 -14.00 9.19 11.64
N LEU A 61 -13.54 8.92 10.42
CA LEU A 61 -14.40 8.84 9.25
C LEU A 61 -14.85 7.40 9.05
N VAL A 62 -16.10 7.11 9.43
CA VAL A 62 -16.72 5.79 9.35
C VAL A 62 -17.34 5.60 7.98
N GLY A 63 -17.10 4.45 7.33
CA GLY A 63 -17.64 4.11 6.02
C GLY A 63 -16.89 4.72 4.82
N ALA A 64 -15.86 5.52 5.05
CA ALA A 64 -14.94 5.96 3.99
C ALA A 64 -14.24 4.75 3.37
N ALA A 65 -14.04 4.76 2.05
CA ALA A 65 -13.29 3.68 1.41
C ALA A 65 -11.81 4.02 1.32
N VAL A 66 -10.98 3.01 1.53
CA VAL A 66 -9.54 3.09 1.31
C VAL A 66 -9.14 2.02 0.32
N TYR A 67 -8.55 2.45 -0.79
CA TYR A 67 -7.87 1.59 -1.75
C TYR A 67 -6.39 1.51 -1.39
N VAL A 68 -5.79 0.32 -1.42
CA VAL A 68 -4.36 0.13 -1.21
C VAL A 68 -3.75 -0.67 -2.35
N TRP A 69 -2.52 -0.32 -2.73
CA TRP A 69 -1.70 -1.14 -3.64
C TRP A 69 -0.21 -1.03 -3.31
N HIS A 70 0.55 -2.08 -3.59
CA HIS A 70 2.01 -2.05 -3.47
C HIS A 70 2.68 -3.13 -4.33
N CYS A 71 4.00 -3.06 -4.47
CA CYS A 71 4.79 -4.06 -5.17
C CYS A 71 4.93 -5.37 -4.40
N ASP A 72 5.23 -6.46 -5.11
CA ASP A 72 5.58 -7.75 -4.52
C ASP A 72 6.97 -7.73 -3.84
N ARG A 73 7.39 -8.89 -3.31
CA ARG A 73 8.69 -9.03 -2.61
C ARG A 73 9.93 -8.75 -3.47
N VAL A 74 9.81 -8.77 -4.80
CA VAL A 74 10.90 -8.46 -5.74
C VAL A 74 10.78 -7.04 -6.34
N GLY A 75 9.75 -6.29 -5.96
CA GLY A 75 9.55 -4.91 -6.41
C GLY A 75 8.73 -4.78 -7.69
N GLY A 76 8.05 -5.84 -8.13
CA GLY A 76 7.13 -5.82 -9.27
C GLY A 76 5.72 -5.43 -8.88
N TYR A 77 5.04 -4.64 -9.70
CA TYR A 77 3.62 -4.31 -9.55
C TYR A 77 2.77 -5.23 -10.42
N SER A 78 1.77 -5.89 -9.80
CA SER A 78 0.71 -6.62 -10.49
C SER A 78 0.01 -5.71 -11.51
N LEU A 79 -0.44 -6.24 -12.64
CA LEU A 79 -1.03 -5.53 -13.80
C LEU A 79 -0.04 -4.71 -14.66
N TYR A 80 1.21 -4.50 -14.22
CA TYR A 80 2.11 -3.53 -14.89
C TYR A 80 3.50 -4.05 -15.20
N SER A 81 4.13 -4.75 -14.26
CA SER A 81 5.50 -5.21 -14.43
C SER A 81 5.57 -6.39 -15.39
N ALA A 82 6.68 -6.50 -16.13
CA ALA A 82 6.89 -7.58 -17.09
C ALA A 82 6.72 -8.97 -16.43
N GLY A 83 5.79 -9.76 -16.96
CA GLY A 83 5.43 -11.09 -16.44
C GLY A 83 4.37 -11.07 -15.32
N LEU A 84 3.86 -9.89 -14.94
CA LEU A 84 2.82 -9.70 -13.92
C LEU A 84 1.56 -9.01 -14.47
N GLU A 85 1.46 -8.83 -15.78
CA GLU A 85 0.34 -8.15 -16.44
C GLU A 85 -1.01 -8.87 -16.21
N ASP A 86 -0.98 -10.20 -16.07
CA ASP A 86 -2.17 -11.04 -15.91
C ASP A 86 -2.53 -11.38 -14.44
N VAL A 87 -1.90 -10.69 -13.47
CA VAL A 87 -2.21 -10.87 -12.03
C VAL A 87 -2.63 -9.55 -11.39
N ASN A 88 -3.46 -9.63 -10.35
CA ASN A 88 -4.05 -8.46 -9.66
C ASN A 88 -3.97 -8.57 -8.12
N TYR A 89 -3.06 -9.39 -7.59
CA TYR A 89 -2.78 -9.43 -6.16
C TYR A 89 -2.29 -8.07 -5.61
N LEU A 90 -2.22 -7.97 -4.29
CA LEU A 90 -1.69 -6.84 -3.51
C LEU A 90 -2.39 -5.51 -3.80
N ARG A 91 -3.67 -5.61 -4.17
CA ARG A 91 -4.61 -4.51 -4.43
C ARG A 91 -5.91 -4.81 -3.70
N GLY A 92 -6.50 -3.81 -3.04
CA GLY A 92 -7.78 -4.02 -2.36
C GLY A 92 -8.42 -2.75 -1.83
N VAL A 93 -9.75 -2.76 -1.80
CA VAL A 93 -10.60 -1.70 -1.25
C VAL A 93 -11.29 -2.20 0.02
N GLN A 94 -11.31 -1.39 1.07
CA GLN A 94 -12.08 -1.65 2.28
C GLN A 94 -12.79 -0.38 2.75
N ALA A 95 -13.97 -0.54 3.35
CA ALA A 95 -14.61 0.53 4.10
C ALA A 95 -14.01 0.61 5.52
N THR A 96 -13.83 1.82 6.02
CA THR A 96 -13.41 2.05 7.41
C THR A 96 -14.48 1.59 8.39
N ASP A 97 -14.04 0.97 9.49
CA ASP A 97 -14.88 0.56 10.60
C ASP A 97 -15.36 1.73 11.47
N ASP A 98 -16.02 1.43 12.59
CA ASP A 98 -16.54 2.41 13.55
C ASP A 98 -15.44 3.25 14.24
N THR A 99 -14.19 2.80 14.17
CA THR A 99 -13.01 3.55 14.63
C THR A 99 -12.36 4.37 13.52
N GLY A 100 -12.89 4.32 12.30
CA GLY A 100 -12.31 4.94 11.12
C GLY A 100 -11.16 4.14 10.54
N THR A 101 -11.04 2.84 10.83
CA THR A 101 -9.88 2.04 10.46
C THR A 101 -10.21 1.01 9.39
N VAL A 102 -9.33 0.86 8.40
CA VAL A 102 -9.25 -0.32 7.53
C VAL A 102 -8.10 -1.22 7.94
N THR A 103 -8.26 -2.53 7.77
CA THR A 103 -7.21 -3.52 8.01
C THR A 103 -7.10 -4.45 6.81
N PHE A 104 -5.89 -4.57 6.26
CA PHE A 104 -5.57 -5.48 5.17
C PHE A 104 -4.55 -6.54 5.62
N THR A 105 -4.74 -7.77 5.15
CA THR A 105 -3.74 -8.84 5.23
C THR A 105 -2.98 -8.88 3.92
N SER A 106 -1.65 -8.70 3.98
CA SER A 106 -0.77 -8.59 2.82
C SER A 106 0.59 -9.27 3.07
N ILE A 107 1.55 -8.99 2.19
CA ILE A 107 2.98 -9.29 2.34
C ILE A 107 3.80 -8.00 2.35
N TYR A 108 4.97 -8.05 2.97
CA TYR A 108 5.89 -6.91 3.05
C TYR A 108 6.46 -6.59 1.65
N PRO A 109 6.36 -5.34 1.15
CA PRO A 109 6.80 -5.00 -0.20
C PRO A 109 8.32 -5.03 -0.34
N GLY A 110 8.78 -5.32 -1.55
CA GLY A 110 10.20 -5.17 -1.91
C GLY A 110 10.63 -3.70 -1.98
N CYS A 111 11.94 -3.49 -2.12
CA CYS A 111 12.50 -2.20 -2.49
C CYS A 111 12.90 -2.29 -3.95
N TYR A 112 12.25 -1.51 -4.82
CA TYR A 112 12.63 -1.40 -6.24
C TYR A 112 13.56 -0.19 -6.45
N PRO A 113 14.33 -0.13 -7.56
CA PRO A 113 15.35 0.89 -7.74
C PRO A 113 14.80 2.32 -7.61
N GLY A 114 15.41 3.10 -6.72
CA GLY A 114 15.14 4.53 -6.58
C GLY A 114 13.94 4.91 -5.71
N ARG A 115 13.24 3.94 -5.10
CA ARG A 115 12.09 4.22 -4.23
C ARG A 115 12.17 3.49 -2.89
N TRP A 116 11.91 4.23 -1.81
CA TRP A 116 11.88 3.73 -0.44
C TRP A 116 10.73 2.74 -0.26
N PRO A 117 10.82 1.69 0.57
CA PRO A 117 9.72 0.72 0.73
C PRO A 117 8.42 1.38 1.21
N HIS A 118 7.33 1.17 0.49
CA HIS A 118 6.06 1.84 0.76
C HIS A 118 4.83 1.02 0.33
N VAL A 119 3.67 1.48 0.81
CA VAL A 119 2.34 1.07 0.37
C VAL A 119 1.59 2.32 -0.08
N HIS A 120 1.06 2.34 -1.28
CA HIS A 120 0.20 3.42 -1.73
C HIS A 120 -1.22 3.26 -1.21
N PHE A 121 -1.92 4.38 -1.07
CA PHE A 121 -3.34 4.35 -0.82
C PHE A 121 -4.08 5.57 -1.38
N GLU A 122 -5.37 5.36 -1.60
CA GLU A 122 -6.35 6.41 -1.91
C GLU A 122 -7.53 6.32 -0.96
N VAL A 123 -8.06 7.49 -0.58
CA VAL A 123 -9.27 7.60 0.24
C VAL A 123 -10.40 8.15 -0.62
N TYR A 124 -11.56 7.52 -0.53
CA TYR A 124 -12.81 7.95 -1.15
C TYR A 124 -13.89 8.14 -0.09
N SER A 125 -14.96 8.86 -0.44
CA SER A 125 -16.09 9.08 0.48
C SER A 125 -16.78 7.79 0.92
N ASP A 126 -16.82 6.78 0.04
CA ASP A 126 -17.40 5.46 0.30
C ASP A 126 -16.96 4.44 -0.78
N VAL A 127 -17.32 3.17 -0.58
CA VAL A 127 -16.96 2.07 -1.50
C VAL A 127 -17.56 2.26 -2.90
N PRO A 128 -18.84 2.62 -3.07
CA PRO A 128 -19.40 2.92 -4.39
C PRO A 128 -18.58 3.94 -5.19
N ASN A 129 -18.12 5.02 -4.56
CA ASN A 129 -17.26 6.00 -5.23
C ASN A 129 -15.88 5.40 -5.58
N ALA A 130 -15.30 4.57 -4.71
CA ALA A 130 -14.03 3.90 -5.03
C ALA A 130 -14.17 2.98 -6.26
N ILE A 131 -15.16 2.08 -6.27
CA ILE A 131 -15.29 1.07 -7.34
C ILE A 131 -15.79 1.65 -8.67
N SER A 132 -16.29 2.89 -8.67
CA SER A 132 -16.66 3.60 -9.89
C SER A 132 -15.56 4.54 -10.40
N ALA A 133 -14.34 4.47 -9.83
CA ALA A 133 -13.27 5.44 -10.07
C ALA A 133 -13.76 6.91 -9.90
N GLY A 134 -14.53 7.12 -8.84
CA GLY A 134 -15.10 8.41 -8.46
C GLY A 134 -14.07 9.37 -7.88
N PRO A 135 -14.50 10.53 -7.35
CA PRO A 135 -13.60 11.55 -6.82
C PRO A 135 -12.74 11.02 -5.66
N ILE A 136 -11.43 11.17 -5.79
CA ILE A 136 -10.47 10.85 -4.74
C ILE A 136 -10.44 12.00 -3.72
N VAL A 137 -10.60 11.66 -2.44
CA VAL A 137 -10.47 12.60 -1.31
C VAL A 137 -9.00 12.84 -0.98
N LYS A 138 -8.19 11.78 -1.00
CA LYS A 138 -6.75 11.87 -0.72
C LYS A 138 -5.97 10.76 -1.41
N THR A 139 -4.83 11.11 -2.00
CA THR A 139 -3.83 10.16 -2.49
C THR A 139 -2.56 10.35 -1.68
N SER A 140 -2.02 9.27 -1.12
CA SER A 140 -0.73 9.33 -0.43
C SER A 140 -0.07 7.94 -0.33
N GLN A 141 1.00 7.85 0.44
CA GLN A 141 1.81 6.64 0.62
C GLN A 141 2.15 6.46 2.10
N LEU A 142 2.23 5.21 2.56
CA LEU A 142 2.77 4.80 3.84
C LEU A 142 4.21 4.34 3.64
N ALA A 143 5.17 4.98 4.30
CA ALA A 143 6.58 4.59 4.30
C ALA A 143 6.85 3.55 5.38
N LEU A 144 7.63 2.51 5.05
CA LEU A 144 8.04 1.50 6.03
C LEU A 144 9.35 1.88 6.70
N THR A 145 9.56 1.47 7.96
CA THR A 145 10.77 1.83 8.70
C THR A 145 12.00 1.12 8.13
N GLN A 146 13.16 1.77 8.24
CA GLN A 146 14.43 1.16 7.86
C GLN A 146 14.69 -0.14 8.65
N GLU A 147 14.49 -0.13 9.97
CA GLU A 147 14.70 -1.28 10.84
C GLU A 147 13.91 -2.52 10.39
N ALA A 148 12.60 -2.39 10.16
CA ALA A 148 11.78 -3.49 9.65
C ALA A 148 12.21 -3.92 8.24
N SER A 149 12.61 -2.98 7.38
CA SER A 149 13.03 -3.27 6.01
C SER A 149 14.34 -4.07 6.01
N ASP A 150 15.32 -3.68 6.82
CA ASP A 150 16.58 -4.39 6.99
C ASP A 150 16.34 -5.84 7.49
N ALA A 151 15.44 -6.00 8.48
CA ALA A 151 15.09 -7.32 9.01
C ALA A 151 14.39 -8.22 7.98
N VAL A 152 13.43 -7.67 7.22
CA VAL A 152 12.70 -8.42 6.18
C VAL A 152 13.62 -8.75 5.01
N TYR A 153 14.48 -7.83 4.57
CA TYR A 153 15.33 -8.05 3.41
C TYR A 153 16.48 -9.02 3.66
N ALA A 154 16.77 -9.32 4.94
CA ALA A 154 17.63 -10.44 5.33
C ALA A 154 16.95 -11.82 5.17
N THR A 155 15.64 -11.88 4.93
CA THR A 155 14.90 -13.14 4.74
C THR A 155 14.95 -13.63 3.28
N GLY A 156 14.56 -14.89 3.07
CA GLY A 156 14.51 -15.51 1.75
C GLY A 156 13.56 -14.77 0.81
N GLY A 157 14.04 -14.51 -0.41
CA GLY A 157 13.20 -13.99 -1.48
C GLY A 157 13.20 -12.48 -1.68
N TYR A 158 13.88 -11.72 -0.82
CA TYR A 158 14.02 -10.26 -0.90
C TYR A 158 15.39 -9.78 -1.38
N GLY A 159 16.24 -10.66 -1.92
CA GLY A 159 17.65 -10.37 -2.19
C GLY A 159 17.92 -9.15 -3.09
N GLN A 160 17.01 -8.84 -4.03
CA GLN A 160 17.11 -7.64 -4.87
C GLN A 160 16.93 -6.34 -4.06
N SER A 161 16.07 -6.39 -3.03
CA SER A 161 15.73 -5.26 -2.17
C SER A 161 16.92 -4.79 -1.34
N VAL A 162 17.84 -5.69 -0.95
CA VAL A 162 19.06 -5.34 -0.19
C VAL A 162 19.92 -4.34 -0.96
N GLY A 163 20.19 -4.62 -2.24
CA GLY A 163 21.00 -3.75 -3.09
C GLY A 163 20.30 -2.45 -3.46
N ASN A 164 18.96 -2.46 -3.57
CA ASN A 164 18.18 -1.25 -3.82
C ASN A 164 18.19 -0.34 -2.58
N LEU A 165 17.87 -0.87 -1.40
CA LEU A 165 17.79 -0.10 -0.15
C LEU A 165 19.14 0.53 0.21
N ALA A 166 20.26 -0.14 -0.05
CA ALA A 166 21.59 0.40 0.21
C ALA A 166 21.94 1.67 -0.59
N ARG A 167 21.15 2.02 -1.62
CA ARG A 167 21.38 3.18 -2.49
C ARG A 167 20.56 4.43 -2.13
N LEU A 168 19.68 4.35 -1.14
CA LEU A 168 18.83 5.47 -0.74
C LEU A 168 18.49 5.43 0.74
N THR A 169 17.98 6.55 1.24
CA THR A 169 17.39 6.72 2.56
C THR A 169 16.00 7.29 2.39
N LEU A 170 15.16 7.25 3.44
CA LEU A 170 13.87 7.94 3.43
C LEU A 170 14.01 9.43 3.04
N ALA A 171 15.08 10.08 3.50
CA ALA A 171 15.34 11.50 3.23
C ALA A 171 15.84 11.79 1.80
N THR A 172 16.33 10.78 1.08
CA THR A 172 16.81 10.92 -0.32
C THR A 172 15.85 10.29 -1.32
N ASP A 173 14.72 9.73 -0.86
CA ASP A 173 13.64 9.28 -1.72
C ASP A 173 12.98 10.48 -2.43
N SER A 174 12.57 10.30 -3.69
CA SER A 174 12.02 11.40 -4.49
C SER A 174 10.66 11.89 -4.00
N GLU A 175 9.88 11.03 -3.34
CA GLU A 175 8.57 11.38 -2.80
C GLU A 175 8.77 11.85 -1.34
N PHE A 176 9.19 10.94 -0.45
CA PHE A 176 9.24 11.22 1.00
C PHE A 176 10.30 12.24 1.44
N GLY A 177 11.36 12.42 0.65
CA GLY A 177 12.46 13.31 1.00
C GLY A 177 12.10 14.81 0.87
N ASN A 178 11.07 15.13 0.09
CA ASN A 178 10.80 16.50 -0.36
C ASN A 178 9.63 17.18 0.36
N ASP A 179 8.82 16.45 1.12
CA ASP A 179 7.50 16.93 1.60
C ASP A 179 7.21 16.65 3.08
N GLY A 180 8.19 16.08 3.81
CA GLY A 180 8.01 15.68 5.19
C GLY A 180 7.45 14.26 5.34
N GLY A 181 7.90 13.33 4.50
CA GLY A 181 7.59 11.90 4.56
C GLY A 181 7.75 11.20 5.91
N ILE A 182 8.39 11.85 6.90
CA ILE A 182 8.32 11.44 8.30
C ILE A 182 6.88 11.34 8.82
N HIS A 183 5.94 12.14 8.28
CA HIS A 183 4.52 12.11 8.61
C HIS A 183 3.76 10.94 7.96
N GLN A 184 4.44 10.20 7.09
CA GLN A 184 3.93 9.00 6.42
C GLN A 184 4.63 7.72 6.91
N LEU A 185 5.61 7.86 7.81
CA LEU A 185 6.33 6.73 8.38
C LEU A 185 5.39 5.92 9.29
N ALA A 186 5.27 4.63 8.99
CA ALA A 186 4.42 3.73 9.74
C ALA A 186 4.91 3.51 11.18
N SER A 187 3.96 3.40 12.10
CA SER A 187 4.21 2.74 13.38
C SER A 187 4.26 1.23 13.14
N MET A 188 5.42 0.63 13.40
CA MET A 188 5.68 -0.78 13.14
C MET A 188 5.66 -1.60 14.43
N SER A 189 5.09 -2.80 14.38
CA SER A 189 5.17 -3.80 15.45
C SER A 189 5.25 -5.21 14.86
N GLY A 190 5.79 -6.17 15.62
CA GLY A 190 6.01 -7.54 15.15
C GLY A 190 7.47 -7.80 14.75
N SER A 191 7.70 -8.82 13.92
CA SER A 191 9.03 -9.28 13.55
C SER A 191 9.04 -9.94 12.17
N ALA A 192 10.20 -10.08 11.54
CA ALA A 192 10.31 -10.76 10.24
C ALA A 192 9.89 -12.25 10.28
N SER A 193 9.96 -12.91 11.44
CA SER A 193 9.56 -14.32 11.61
C SER A 193 8.06 -14.50 11.84
N GLU A 194 7.40 -13.53 12.48
CA GLU A 194 5.97 -13.61 12.83
C GLU A 194 5.09 -12.78 11.87
N GLY A 195 5.70 -11.87 11.12
CA GLY A 195 5.03 -10.81 10.37
C GLY A 195 5.03 -9.48 11.11
N TYR A 196 4.80 -8.42 10.34
CA TYR A 196 4.69 -7.06 10.87
C TYR A 196 3.25 -6.54 10.81
N THR A 197 2.92 -5.60 11.70
CA THR A 197 1.82 -4.65 11.50
C THR A 197 2.40 -3.28 11.22
N ALA A 198 1.96 -2.65 10.13
CA ALA A 198 2.24 -1.26 9.78
C ALA A 198 0.97 -0.42 9.97
N ALA A 199 1.03 0.57 10.88
CA ALA A 199 -0.10 1.43 11.21
C ALA A 199 0.18 2.89 10.89
N LEU A 200 -0.80 3.59 10.31
CA LEU A 200 -0.72 5.02 10.00
C LEU A 200 -2.08 5.72 10.19
N THR A 201 -2.07 6.92 10.76
CA THR A 201 -3.26 7.78 10.84
C THR A 201 -3.23 8.79 9.70
N ILE A 202 -4.29 8.79 8.90
CA ILE A 202 -4.48 9.64 7.73
C ILE A 202 -5.44 10.77 8.14
N GLY A 203 -4.96 12.01 8.07
CA GLY A 203 -5.83 13.18 8.13
C GLY A 203 -6.27 13.57 6.73
N VAL A 204 -7.58 13.61 6.49
CA VAL A 204 -8.20 14.14 5.25
C VAL A 204 -8.91 15.46 5.50
#